data_AF-A0A7C7MEU1-F1
#
_entry.id   AF-A0A7C7MEU1-F1
#
_cell.length_a   1.000
_cell.length_b   1.000
_cell.length_c   1.000
_cell.angle_alpha   90.00
_cell.angle_beta   90.00
_cell.angle_gamma   90.00
#
_symmetry.space_group_name_H-M   'P 1'
#
loop_
_entity.id
_entity.type
_entity.pdbx_description
1 polymer ?
#
loop_
_entity_poly.entity_id
_entity_poly.type
_entity_poly.pdbx_seq_one_letter_code
_entity_poly.pdbx_strand_id
1 'polypeptide(L)'
;MEKLSIQDASYRLNLSQADIRECIRNGELKASREAGPAGRRWMVELPEDGWLDSFRASLNDLSDSITPWWWPTAAMSGEVHYVEDMGIEEIEPLYLCGLRGENVWDAKGHTEADRCPKCLDVAKERELPLW
;
A
#
# COMPACT_ATOMS: atom_id res chain seq x y z
N MET A 1 2.20 10.66 -25.45
CA MET A 1 1.12 10.87 -24.48
C MET A 1 -0.21 10.78 -25.20
N GLU A 2 -0.99 9.77 -24.86
CA GLU A 2 -2.33 9.56 -25.41
C GLU A 2 -3.32 10.50 -24.72
N LYS A 3 -4.19 11.15 -25.48
CA LYS A 3 -5.24 12.01 -24.94
C LYS A 3 -6.59 11.35 -25.10
N LEU A 4 -7.25 11.10 -23.99
CA LEU A 4 -8.52 10.39 -23.91
C LEU A 4 -9.65 11.30 -23.46
N SER A 5 -10.88 10.94 -23.81
CA SER A 5 -12.04 11.60 -23.19
C SER A 5 -12.10 11.24 -21.70
N ILE A 6 -12.81 12.03 -20.89
CA ILE A 6 -13.03 11.70 -19.47
C ILE A 6 -13.67 10.31 -19.31
N GLN A 7 -14.53 9.91 -20.25
CA GLN A 7 -15.17 8.59 -20.23
C GLN A 7 -14.16 7.48 -20.49
N ASP A 8 -13.31 7.62 -21.51
CA ASP A 8 -12.30 6.61 -21.84
C ASP A 8 -11.22 6.53 -20.76
N ALA A 9 -10.83 7.67 -20.17
CA ALA A 9 -9.93 7.74 -19.02
C ALA A 9 -10.52 7.03 -17.79
N SER A 10 -11.82 7.18 -17.55
CA SER A 10 -12.55 6.49 -16.47
C SER A 10 -12.45 4.96 -16.62
N TYR A 11 -12.63 4.43 -17.84
CA TYR A 11 -12.43 3.00 -18.10
C TYR A 11 -10.97 2.58 -17.97
N ARG A 12 -10.03 3.38 -18.48
CA ARG A 12 -8.62 3.01 -18.51
C ARG A 12 -7.95 3.04 -17.13
N LEU A 13 -8.31 4.00 -16.29
CA LEU A 13 -7.77 4.19 -14.94
C LEU A 13 -8.63 3.52 -13.86
N ASN A 14 -9.76 2.91 -14.24
CA ASN A 14 -10.71 2.29 -13.31
C ASN A 14 -11.11 3.23 -12.17
N LEU A 15 -11.52 4.45 -12.56
CA LEU A 15 -11.96 5.52 -11.67
C LEU A 15 -13.31 6.05 -12.13
N SER A 16 -14.13 6.59 -11.24
CA SER A 16 -15.37 7.23 -11.67
C SER A 16 -15.07 8.51 -12.45
N GLN A 17 -15.98 8.94 -13.32
CA GLN A 17 -15.81 10.23 -14.01
C GLN A 17 -15.78 11.43 -13.04
N ALA A 18 -16.32 11.28 -11.83
CA ALA A 18 -16.24 12.28 -10.78
C ALA A 18 -14.80 12.38 -10.23
N ASP A 19 -14.18 11.23 -9.95
CA ASP A 19 -12.80 11.14 -9.44
C ASP A 19 -11.80 11.65 -10.47
N ILE A 20 -11.97 11.30 -11.75
CA ILE A 20 -11.14 11.85 -12.84
C ILE A 20 -11.20 13.39 -12.85
N ARG A 21 -12.38 13.99 -12.66
CA ARG A 21 -12.52 15.46 -12.57
C ARG A 21 -11.90 16.03 -11.31
N GLU A 22 -11.82 15.26 -10.24
CA GLU A 22 -11.19 15.65 -8.99
C GLU A 22 -9.66 15.58 -9.10
N CYS A 23 -9.09 14.51 -9.64
CA CYS A 23 -7.67 14.40 -9.95
C CYS A 23 -7.20 15.54 -10.87
N ILE A 24 -8.02 15.96 -11.85
CA ILE A 24 -7.73 17.14 -12.68
C ILE A 24 -7.73 18.43 -11.86
N ARG A 25 -8.71 18.60 -10.96
CA ARG A 25 -8.81 19.78 -10.08
C ARG A 25 -7.64 19.85 -9.10
N ASN A 26 -7.17 18.71 -8.62
CA ASN A 26 -6.05 18.57 -7.69
C ASN A 26 -4.68 18.66 -8.40
N GLY A 27 -4.66 18.71 -9.74
CA GLY A 27 -3.43 18.78 -10.53
C GLY A 27 -2.70 17.44 -10.71
N GLU A 28 -3.29 16.34 -10.24
CA GLU A 28 -2.77 14.98 -10.35
C GLU A 28 -2.86 14.44 -11.79
N LEU A 29 -3.90 14.86 -12.53
CA LEU A 29 -4.08 14.55 -13.96
C LEU A 29 -4.07 15.83 -14.80
N LYS A 30 -3.32 15.79 -15.90
CA LYS A 30 -3.31 16.90 -16.88
C LYS A 30 -4.50 16.77 -17.82
N ALA A 31 -5.21 17.88 -18.02
CA ALA A 31 -6.31 17.93 -18.97
C ALA A 31 -6.31 19.25 -19.75
N SER A 32 -6.71 19.17 -21.02
CA SER A 32 -6.82 20.32 -21.91
C SER A 32 -8.18 20.36 -22.61
N ARG A 33 -8.68 21.55 -22.92
CA ARG A 33 -9.88 21.72 -23.74
C ARG A 33 -9.53 21.71 -25.21
N GLU A 34 -10.13 20.79 -25.96
CA GLU A 34 -9.93 20.66 -27.40
C GLU A 34 -11.24 20.80 -28.17
N ALA A 35 -11.15 21.21 -29.44
CA ALA A 35 -12.31 21.28 -30.33
C ALA A 35 -12.77 19.86 -30.67
N GLY A 36 -14.07 19.61 -30.50
CA GLY A 36 -14.73 18.37 -30.84
C GLY A 36 -15.97 18.62 -31.71
N PRO A 37 -16.60 17.54 -32.21
CA PRO A 37 -17.71 17.62 -33.16
C PRO A 37 -18.95 18.36 -32.64
N ALA A 38 -19.11 18.49 -31.32
CA ALA A 38 -20.22 19.19 -30.67
C ALA A 38 -19.78 20.43 -29.85
N GLY A 39 -18.60 20.99 -30.13
CA GLY A 39 -18.03 22.12 -29.38
C GLY A 39 -16.74 21.74 -28.64
N ARG A 40 -16.40 22.45 -27.55
CA ARG A 40 -15.16 22.17 -26.80
C ARG A 40 -15.36 21.00 -25.82
N ARG A 41 -14.47 20.01 -25.85
CA ARG A 41 -14.46 18.84 -24.95
C ARG A 41 -13.19 18.81 -24.10
N TRP A 42 -13.29 18.25 -22.90
CA TRP A 42 -12.12 18.00 -22.05
C TRP A 42 -11.44 16.70 -22.47
N MET A 43 -10.14 16.79 -22.74
CA MET A 43 -9.27 15.68 -23.05
C MET A 43 -8.25 15.53 -21.92
N VAL A 44 -8.14 14.33 -21.37
CA VAL A 44 -7.22 13.98 -20.29
C VAL A 44 -5.98 13.35 -20.91
N GLU A 45 -4.80 13.84 -20.54
CA GLU A 45 -3.54 13.19 -20.88
C GLU A 45 -3.40 11.96 -19.99
N LEU A 46 -3.34 10.77 -20.59
CA LEU A 46 -3.18 9.54 -19.83
C LEU A 46 -1.82 9.59 -19.11
N PRO A 47 -1.80 9.35 -17.79
CA PRO A 47 -0.55 9.30 -17.03
C PRO A 47 0.27 8.07 -17.45
N GLU A 48 1.50 8.01 -16.97
CA GLU A 48 2.39 6.88 -17.22
C GLU A 48 1.79 5.57 -16.65
N ASP A 49 2.15 4.44 -17.26
CA ASP A 49 1.70 3.12 -16.79
C ASP A 49 2.12 2.91 -15.32
N GLY A 50 1.16 2.52 -14.47
CA GLY A 50 1.37 2.34 -13.03
C GLY A 50 1.01 3.53 -12.16
N TRP A 51 0.49 4.62 -12.73
CA TRP A 51 -0.05 5.74 -11.96
C TRP A 51 -1.23 5.32 -11.07
N LEU A 52 -1.19 5.76 -9.81
CA LEU A 52 -2.23 5.57 -8.81
C LEU A 52 -2.77 6.93 -8.39
N ASP A 53 -4.08 7.00 -8.14
CA ASP A 53 -4.69 8.15 -7.50
C ASP A 53 -4.19 8.29 -6.05
N SER A 54 -4.26 9.50 -5.51
CA SER A 54 -3.76 9.81 -4.17
C SER A 54 -4.39 8.96 -3.06
N PHE A 55 -5.65 8.54 -3.22
CA PHE A 55 -6.29 7.65 -2.26
C PHE A 55 -5.69 6.24 -2.30
N ARG A 56 -5.54 5.62 -3.47
CA ARG A 56 -4.88 4.31 -3.60
C ARG A 56 -3.40 4.35 -3.24
N ALA A 57 -2.70 5.44 -3.57
CA ALA A 57 -1.33 5.66 -3.11
C ALA A 57 -1.27 5.67 -1.58
N SER A 58 -2.17 6.41 -0.92
CA SER A 58 -2.21 6.48 0.55
C SER A 58 -2.57 5.15 1.23
N LEU A 59 -3.36 4.29 0.59
CA LEU A 59 -3.64 2.94 1.09
C LEU A 59 -2.45 2.00 0.95
N ASN A 60 -1.66 2.14 -0.12
CA ASN A 60 -0.41 1.39 -0.28
C ASN A 60 0.63 1.85 0.74
N ASP A 61 0.80 3.16 0.91
CA ASP A 61 1.71 3.72 1.92
C ASP A 61 1.31 3.31 3.35
N LEU A 62 0.00 3.26 3.64
CA LEU A 62 -0.52 2.77 4.92
C LEU A 62 -0.30 1.26 5.10
N SER A 63 -0.34 0.45 4.04
CA SER A 63 -0.03 -0.99 4.10
C SER A 63 1.48 -1.24 4.27
N ASP A 64 2.30 -0.40 3.65
CA ASP A 64 3.75 -0.45 3.73
C ASP A 64 4.28 0.05 5.09
N SER A 65 3.43 0.73 5.89
CA SER A 65 3.71 1.18 7.27
C SER A 65 3.24 0.22 8.37
N ILE A 66 3.03 -1.06 8.07
CA ILE A 66 2.53 -2.06 9.05
C ILE A 66 3.52 -3.23 9.12
N THR A 67 3.90 -3.64 10.34
CA THR A 67 4.66 -4.88 10.56
C THR A 67 4.09 -5.61 11.80
N PRO A 68 3.32 -6.71 11.67
CA PRO A 68 2.80 -7.39 12.85
C PRO A 68 3.45 -8.76 13.12
N TRP A 69 3.52 -9.68 12.15
CA TRP A 69 4.02 -11.05 12.37
C TRP A 69 4.96 -11.53 11.26
N TRP A 70 6.21 -11.86 11.59
CA TRP A 70 7.28 -12.12 10.62
C TRP A 70 8.27 -13.23 11.00
N TRP A 71 9.01 -13.72 10.00
CA TRP A 71 10.14 -14.64 10.12
C TRP A 71 11.49 -13.93 10.11
N PRO A 72 12.51 -14.42 10.85
CA PRO A 72 13.87 -13.89 10.77
C PRO A 72 14.59 -14.17 9.44
N THR A 73 14.25 -15.26 8.75
CA THR A 73 14.81 -15.61 7.43
C THR A 73 13.78 -16.34 6.55
N ALA A 74 13.94 -16.28 5.22
CA ALA A 74 13.05 -16.92 4.25
C ALA A 74 12.98 -18.46 4.33
N ALA A 75 14.02 -19.10 4.89
CA ALA A 75 14.14 -20.55 4.95
C ALA A 75 13.58 -21.15 6.25
N MET A 76 13.15 -20.31 7.19
CA MET A 76 12.61 -20.77 8.47
C MET A 76 11.18 -21.27 8.33
N SER A 77 10.91 -22.34 9.06
CA SER A 77 9.57 -22.85 9.40
C SER A 77 9.53 -23.01 10.91
N GLY A 78 8.49 -22.56 11.60
CA GLY A 78 8.48 -22.63 13.08
C GLY A 78 7.44 -21.73 13.72
N GLU A 79 7.87 -20.89 14.67
CA GLU A 79 7.04 -19.85 15.33
C GLU A 79 7.33 -18.42 14.79
N VAL A 80 6.32 -17.72 14.30
CA VAL A 80 6.34 -16.35 13.78
C VAL A 80 6.42 -15.37 14.95
N HIS A 81 7.21 -14.31 14.83
CA HIS A 81 7.43 -13.37 15.92
C HIS A 81 6.79 -12.01 15.66
N TYR A 82 6.36 -11.37 16.75
CA TYR A 82 5.78 -10.02 16.70
C TYR A 82 6.89 -8.99 16.56
N VAL A 83 6.73 -8.02 15.66
CA VAL A 83 7.70 -6.93 15.47
C VAL A 83 7.01 -5.58 15.69
N GLU A 84 7.60 -4.73 16.53
CA GLU A 84 7.15 -3.36 16.77
C GLU A 84 8.15 -2.41 16.08
N ASP A 85 7.69 -1.62 15.11
CA ASP A 85 8.49 -0.64 14.39
C ASP A 85 8.79 0.60 15.26
N MET A 86 10.04 1.07 15.28
CA MET A 86 10.45 2.29 15.98
C MET A 86 11.22 3.30 15.10
N GLY A 87 11.24 3.21 13.75
CA GLY A 87 11.85 4.30 12.97
C GLY A 87 12.08 4.11 11.47
N ILE A 88 12.08 5.25 10.78
CA ILE A 88 11.93 5.43 9.32
C ILE A 88 13.21 5.26 8.49
N GLU A 89 14.38 5.00 9.09
CA GLU A 89 15.65 4.97 8.33
C GLU A 89 16.38 3.61 8.37
N GLU A 90 16.10 2.75 9.34
CA GLU A 90 16.56 1.36 9.40
C GLU A 90 15.49 0.53 10.14
N ILE A 91 14.86 -0.44 9.46
CA ILE A 91 13.91 -1.37 10.10
C ILE A 91 14.74 -2.33 10.96
N GLU A 92 15.11 -1.91 12.17
CA GLU A 92 15.65 -2.83 13.19
C GLU A 92 14.48 -3.46 13.94
N PRO A 93 14.18 -4.77 13.75
CA PRO A 93 13.13 -5.44 14.50
C PRO A 93 13.55 -5.52 15.96
N LEU A 94 12.95 -4.69 16.81
CA LEU A 94 13.45 -4.52 18.17
C LEU A 94 13.23 -5.75 19.06
N TYR A 95 12.25 -6.62 18.76
CA TYR A 95 12.03 -7.83 19.57
C TYR A 95 11.45 -9.02 18.79
N LEU A 96 12.26 -9.72 17.99
CA LEU A 96 12.13 -11.19 17.95
C LEU A 96 12.47 -11.69 19.36
N CYS A 97 11.94 -12.82 19.84
CA CYS A 97 12.11 -13.31 21.22
C CYS A 97 13.58 -13.53 21.73
N GLY A 98 14.40 -12.48 21.78
CA GLY A 98 15.85 -12.50 22.00
C GLY A 98 16.73 -12.64 20.74
N LEU A 99 16.19 -12.56 19.52
CA LEU A 99 16.99 -12.69 18.28
C LEU A 99 17.17 -11.33 17.58
N ARG A 100 18.39 -11.02 17.14
CA ARG A 100 18.65 -9.88 16.26
C ARG A 100 18.60 -10.37 14.82
N GLY A 101 17.55 -10.02 14.09
CA GLY A 101 17.44 -10.31 12.66
C GLY A 101 18.03 -9.14 11.87
N GLU A 102 18.91 -9.43 10.90
CA GLU A 102 19.37 -8.41 9.95
C GLU A 102 18.30 -8.12 8.86
N ASN A 103 17.30 -9.00 8.71
CA ASN A 103 16.19 -8.90 7.75
C ASN A 103 14.91 -9.52 8.34
N VAL A 104 13.74 -9.11 7.84
CA VAL A 104 12.41 -9.53 8.32
C VAL A 104 11.58 -10.00 7.12
N TRP A 105 10.94 -11.18 7.20
CA TRP A 105 10.17 -11.80 6.10
C TRP A 105 8.69 -12.00 6.44
N ASP A 106 7.79 -11.55 5.55
CA ASP A 106 6.35 -11.54 5.79
C ASP A 106 5.82 -12.97 5.96
N ALA A 107 5.05 -13.21 7.00
CA ALA A 107 4.47 -14.51 7.30
C ALA A 107 3.10 -14.73 6.62
N LYS A 108 2.88 -14.26 5.39
CA LYS A 108 1.59 -14.44 4.67
C LYS A 108 1.02 -15.85 4.78
N GLY A 109 -0.23 -15.96 5.22
CA GLY A 109 -0.96 -17.24 5.32
C GLY A 109 -0.66 -18.07 6.56
N HIS A 110 0.04 -17.51 7.55
CA HIS A 110 0.22 -18.13 8.85
C HIS A 110 -1.08 -18.16 9.69
N THR A 111 -1.16 -19.10 10.62
CA THR A 111 -2.23 -19.22 11.60
C THR A 111 -1.75 -18.82 13.00
N GLU A 112 -2.66 -18.71 13.99
CA GLU A 112 -2.27 -18.42 15.37
C GLU A 112 -1.37 -19.52 15.96
N ALA A 113 -1.51 -20.76 15.51
CA ALA A 113 -0.68 -21.88 15.93
C ALA A 113 0.79 -21.75 15.46
N ASP A 114 1.00 -20.99 14.40
CA ASP A 114 2.34 -20.72 13.87
C ASP A 114 3.00 -19.56 14.60
N ARG A 115 2.38 -18.92 15.60
CA ARG A 115 2.93 -17.74 16.29
C ARG A 115 3.69 -18.13 17.54
N CYS A 116 4.76 -17.38 17.82
CA CYS A 116 5.51 -17.53 19.05
C CYS A 116 4.62 -17.21 20.26
N PRO A 117 4.39 -18.16 21.19
CA PRO A 117 3.51 -17.97 22.33
C PRO A 117 3.92 -16.76 23.19
N LYS A 118 5.23 -16.53 23.35
CA LYS A 118 5.73 -15.38 24.14
C LYS A 118 5.43 -14.05 23.47
N CYS A 119 5.65 -13.96 22.15
CA CYS A 119 5.31 -12.75 21.40
C CYS A 119 3.79 -12.54 21.38
N LEU A 120 3.02 -13.62 21.31
CA LEU A 120 1.56 -13.58 21.34
C LEU A 120 1.04 -13.11 22.69
N ASP A 121 1.62 -13.58 23.80
CA ASP A 121 1.29 -13.14 25.15
C ASP A 121 1.64 -11.67 25.34
N VAL A 122 2.84 -11.22 24.93
CA VAL A 122 3.23 -9.80 25.00
C VAL A 122 2.34 -8.93 24.13
N ALA A 123 2.00 -9.36 22.92
CA ALA A 123 1.08 -8.64 22.06
C ALA A 123 -0.33 -8.56 22.66
N LYS A 124 -0.79 -9.63 23.34
CA LYS A 124 -2.07 -9.63 24.09
C LYS A 124 -2.01 -8.70 25.31
N GLU A 125 -0.94 -8.74 26.10
CA GLU A 125 -0.74 -7.88 27.28
C GLU A 125 -0.64 -6.39 26.91
N ARG A 126 -0.04 -6.08 25.76
CA ARG A 126 0.14 -4.71 25.26
C ARG A 126 -0.95 -4.27 24.28
N GLU A 127 -1.97 -5.10 24.06
CA GLU A 127 -3.10 -4.84 23.15
C GLU A 127 -2.66 -4.51 21.70
N LEU A 128 -1.63 -5.18 21.20
CA LEU A 128 -1.05 -4.98 19.87
C LEU A 128 -1.80 -5.79 18.78
N PRO A 129 -1.76 -5.36 17.49
CA PRO A 129 -2.36 -6.07 16.37
C PRO A 129 -2.01 -7.57 16.28
N LEU A 130 -3.02 -8.44 16.30
CA LEU A 130 -2.84 -9.90 16.19
C LEU A 130 -3.21 -10.44 14.81
N TRP A 131 -3.23 -9.62 13.76
CA TRP A 131 -3.62 -10.02 12.42
C TRP A 131 -2.43 -10.16 11.49
#